data_AF-A0A3N1KQL5-F1
#
_entry.id   AF-A0A3N1KQL5-F1
#
_cell.length_a   1.000
_cell.length_b   1.000
_cell.length_c   1.000
_cell.angle_alpha   90.00
_cell.angle_beta   90.00
_cell.angle_gamma   90.00
#
_symmetry.space_group_name_H-M   'P 1'
#
loop_
_entity.id
_entity.type
_entity.pdbx_description
1 polymer ?
#
loop_
_entity_poly.entity_id
_entity_poly.type
_entity_poly.pdbx_seq_one_letter_code
_entity_poly.pdbx_strand_id
1 'polypeptide(L)'
;MIQKDVRGLAMSGADAGAADAYATAQHQFSCYIGDPVGTIDAAIASRPDFVLAHAMRAYMFLLGAEPTGLAPARESLEAASAAPADDRERGHLEAVRQLLDGNLAQAARVLEDVSIAWPLDLLALQAGQLTDFLLGDSRMLRDRIARALPAWQPGTPGRHAVLGMHAFGLEEMGLYARAEAAGRQALELEPRDTWANHAVAHVIEMECRPADGIRFMRERVADWSEDSFLSVHNWWHLALYHLELGEIETVLAIHDDPGQIRGGVSPVVFDMIDASALLWRLMLRGVDVGDRWQPLADQWAPIARSGLSAFNDAHAVMAFAGAGRHDLIEAVLATQDDAMRGPGDHARITAEVGRSITGGLAAFAAGDHRAALRLLRPIRHQANRFGGSHAQRDLIDLTLIEAAIRAGDEATAAALVGERADLRPTSPLTQLLAARAHERQAAA
;
A
#
# COMPACT_ATOMS: atom_id res chain seq x y z
N MET A 1 26.53 29.94 -8.65
CA MET A 1 25.06 30.13 -8.74
C MET A 1 24.44 28.86 -8.21
N ILE A 2 23.47 28.93 -7.31
CA ILE A 2 22.79 27.72 -6.81
C ILE A 2 21.86 27.22 -7.92
N GLN A 3 22.00 25.95 -8.31
CA GLN A 3 21.13 25.33 -9.30
C GLN A 3 19.70 25.24 -8.76
N LYS A 4 18.71 25.35 -9.64
CA LYS A 4 17.29 25.22 -9.29
C LYS A 4 16.63 24.10 -10.07
N ASP A 5 15.62 23.49 -9.47
CA ASP A 5 14.77 22.52 -10.15
C ASP A 5 13.80 23.21 -11.13
N VAL A 6 13.02 22.39 -11.84
CA VAL A 6 12.02 22.85 -12.83
C VAL A 6 10.88 23.70 -12.22
N ARG A 7 10.77 23.76 -10.90
CA ARG A 7 9.79 24.58 -10.14
C ARG A 7 10.46 25.77 -9.45
N GLY A 8 11.75 25.99 -9.67
CA GLY A 8 12.51 27.13 -9.15
C GLY A 8 13.05 26.97 -7.73
N LEU A 9 13.05 25.75 -7.17
CA LEU A 9 13.54 25.44 -5.83
C LEU A 9 15.04 25.12 -5.85
N ALA A 10 15.80 25.64 -4.88
CA ALA A 10 17.27 25.56 -4.83
C ALA A 10 17.78 24.15 -4.51
N MET A 11 18.77 23.65 -5.24
CA MET A 11 19.35 22.31 -5.07
C MET A 11 20.83 22.40 -4.72
N SER A 12 21.17 22.17 -3.46
CA SER A 12 22.55 22.22 -2.97
C SER A 12 23.36 21.04 -3.52
N GLY A 13 24.59 21.33 -3.95
CA GLY A 13 25.50 20.34 -4.53
C GLY A 13 25.19 19.93 -5.98
N ALA A 14 24.08 20.37 -6.56
CA ALA A 14 23.71 20.06 -7.94
C ALA A 14 24.44 20.96 -8.96
N ASP A 15 24.77 20.37 -10.10
CA ASP A 15 24.98 21.10 -11.36
C ASP A 15 23.81 20.85 -12.32
N ALA A 16 23.88 21.40 -13.53
CA ALA A 16 22.80 21.28 -14.51
C ALA A 16 22.53 19.81 -14.91
N GLY A 17 23.56 18.99 -15.09
CA GLY A 17 23.38 17.59 -15.48
C GLY A 17 22.74 16.76 -14.37
N ALA A 18 23.20 16.94 -13.13
CA ALA A 18 22.60 16.28 -11.98
C ALA A 18 21.16 16.75 -11.71
N ALA A 19 20.86 18.03 -11.97
CA ALA A 19 19.50 18.57 -11.88
C ALA A 19 18.53 17.90 -12.88
N ASP A 20 18.98 17.67 -14.12
CA ASP A 20 18.18 16.98 -15.15
C ASP A 20 17.95 15.50 -14.79
N ALA A 21 18.99 14.83 -14.28
CA ALA A 21 18.87 13.46 -13.77
C ALA A 21 17.91 13.38 -12.57
N TYR A 22 17.97 14.33 -11.64
CA TYR A 22 17.03 14.42 -10.52
C TYR A 22 15.59 14.61 -10.99
N ALA A 23 15.35 15.49 -11.98
CA ALA A 23 14.02 15.69 -12.54
C ALA A 23 13.48 14.41 -13.19
N THR A 24 14.35 13.66 -13.88
CA THR A 24 14.00 12.37 -14.50
C THR A 24 13.66 11.32 -13.43
N ALA A 25 14.50 11.17 -12.41
CA ALA A 25 14.25 10.26 -11.29
C ALA A 25 12.98 10.62 -10.52
N GLN A 26 12.71 11.91 -10.32
CA GLN A 26 11.48 12.36 -9.67
C GLN A 26 10.24 12.01 -10.48
N HIS A 27 10.27 12.18 -11.80
CA HIS A 27 9.16 11.80 -12.66
C HIS A 27 8.93 10.29 -12.62
N GLN A 28 9.99 9.49 -12.80
CA GLN A 28 9.96 8.03 -12.68
C GLN A 28 9.37 7.59 -11.34
N PHE A 29 9.83 8.18 -10.22
CA PHE A 29 9.32 7.86 -8.90
C PHE A 29 7.86 8.29 -8.71
N SER A 30 7.46 9.45 -9.22
CA SER A 30 6.08 9.93 -9.13
C SER A 30 5.09 9.10 -9.93
N CYS A 31 5.52 8.56 -11.08
CA CYS A 31 4.72 7.69 -11.92
C CYS A 31 4.84 6.20 -11.54
N TYR A 32 5.80 5.84 -10.67
CA TYR A 32 6.15 4.45 -10.36
C TYR A 32 6.56 3.66 -11.62
N ILE A 33 7.45 4.22 -12.43
CA ILE A 33 7.93 3.63 -13.69
C ILE A 33 9.45 3.67 -13.83
N GLY A 34 10.00 2.79 -14.67
CA GLY A 34 11.42 2.79 -15.01
C GLY A 34 12.33 2.44 -13.82
N ASP A 35 13.51 3.05 -13.79
CA ASP A 35 14.52 2.82 -12.74
C ASP A 35 14.93 4.15 -12.09
N PRO A 36 14.11 4.70 -11.16
CA PRO A 36 14.43 5.92 -10.45
C PRO A 36 15.66 5.77 -9.55
N VAL A 37 15.94 4.56 -9.04
CA VAL A 37 17.13 4.30 -8.22
C VAL A 37 18.40 4.39 -9.06
N GLY A 38 18.48 3.70 -10.19
CA GLY A 38 19.63 3.77 -11.09
C GLY A 38 19.85 5.19 -11.62
N THR A 39 18.77 5.92 -11.92
CA THR A 39 18.84 7.31 -12.37
C THR A 39 19.37 8.25 -11.28
N ILE A 40 18.90 8.11 -10.04
CA ILE A 40 19.38 8.95 -8.94
C ILE A 40 20.80 8.59 -8.49
N ASP A 41 21.18 7.31 -8.58
CA ASP A 41 22.55 6.84 -8.31
C ASP A 41 23.54 7.46 -9.31
N ALA A 42 23.16 7.61 -10.58
CA ALA A 42 23.98 8.31 -11.57
C ALA A 42 24.14 9.81 -11.22
N ALA A 43 23.09 10.46 -10.73
CA ALA A 43 23.16 11.84 -10.26
C ALA A 43 24.11 11.96 -9.06
N ILE A 44 24.00 11.07 -8.07
CA ILE A 44 24.88 11.03 -6.89
C ILE A 44 26.34 10.75 -7.28
N ALA A 45 26.58 9.82 -8.21
CA ALA A 45 27.93 9.49 -8.67
C ALA A 45 28.63 10.69 -9.33
N SER A 46 27.87 11.51 -10.08
CA SER A 46 28.40 12.74 -10.67
C SER A 46 28.55 13.87 -9.64
N ARG A 47 27.63 13.98 -8.67
CA ARG A 47 27.58 15.01 -7.63
C ARG A 47 27.37 14.39 -6.25
N PRO A 48 28.45 13.92 -5.58
CA PRO A 48 28.34 13.27 -4.28
C PRO A 48 27.80 14.17 -3.17
N ASP A 49 27.89 15.50 -3.34
CA ASP A 49 27.40 16.53 -2.43
C ASP A 49 25.93 16.93 -2.68
N PHE A 50 25.23 16.28 -3.61
CA PHE A 50 23.84 16.61 -3.95
C PHE A 50 22.84 16.08 -2.92
N VAL A 51 22.45 16.96 -1.99
CA VAL A 51 21.65 16.62 -0.80
C VAL A 51 20.30 15.99 -1.14
N LEU A 52 19.51 16.60 -2.05
CA LEU A 52 18.19 16.07 -2.40
C LEU A 52 18.24 14.74 -3.15
N ALA A 53 19.31 14.47 -3.91
CA ALA A 53 19.45 13.19 -4.60
C ALA A 53 19.61 12.05 -3.58
N HIS A 54 20.43 12.25 -2.55
CA HIS A 54 20.55 11.32 -1.43
C HIS A 54 19.24 11.16 -0.66
N ALA A 55 18.52 12.26 -0.38
CA ALA A 55 17.23 12.19 0.30
C ALA A 55 16.21 11.37 -0.50
N MET A 56 16.09 11.63 -1.82
CA MET A 56 15.20 10.89 -2.70
C MET A 56 15.55 9.40 -2.74
N ARG A 57 16.84 9.06 -2.88
CA ARG A 57 17.32 7.69 -2.82
C ARG A 57 16.94 7.01 -1.51
N ALA A 58 17.16 7.67 -0.37
CA ALA A 58 16.80 7.13 0.93
C ALA A 58 15.29 6.88 1.06
N TYR A 59 14.44 7.78 0.58
CA TYR A 59 12.98 7.57 0.60
C TYR A 59 12.55 6.35 -0.23
N MET A 60 13.12 6.15 -1.42
CA MET A 60 12.78 4.98 -2.26
C MET A 60 13.06 3.66 -1.54
N PHE A 61 14.10 3.60 -0.71
CA PHE A 61 14.42 2.40 0.08
C PHE A 61 13.61 2.27 1.38
N LEU A 62 13.30 3.38 2.05
CA LEU A 62 12.61 3.35 3.35
C LEU A 62 11.11 3.18 3.24
N LEU A 63 10.47 3.77 2.22
CA LEU A 63 9.02 3.77 2.09
C LEU A 63 8.44 2.44 1.58
N GLY A 64 9.30 1.51 1.12
CA GLY A 64 8.94 0.11 0.90
C GLY A 64 8.80 -0.71 2.20
N ALA A 65 9.27 -0.19 3.35
CA ALA A 65 9.24 -0.86 4.65
C ALA A 65 9.90 -2.25 4.67
N GLU A 66 10.98 -2.42 3.91
CA GLU A 66 11.74 -3.67 3.81
C GLU A 66 13.08 -3.59 4.56
N PRO A 67 13.52 -4.66 5.25
CA PRO A 67 14.79 -4.66 5.99
C PRO A 67 16.02 -4.34 5.12
N THR A 68 15.98 -4.74 3.85
CA THR A 68 17.06 -4.53 2.86
C THR A 68 17.26 -3.06 2.52
N GLY A 69 16.25 -2.21 2.70
CA GLY A 69 16.31 -0.78 2.42
C GLY A 69 17.05 0.04 3.50
N LEU A 70 17.22 -0.50 4.71
CA LEU A 70 17.77 0.27 5.84
C LEU A 70 19.25 0.66 5.65
N ALA A 71 20.07 -0.25 5.14
CA ALA A 71 21.49 0.00 4.91
C ALA A 71 21.74 1.09 3.84
N PRO A 72 21.21 0.97 2.60
CA PRO A 72 21.44 1.98 1.58
C PRO A 72 20.85 3.35 1.97
N ALA A 73 19.73 3.39 2.69
CA ALA A 73 19.18 4.65 3.17
C ALA A 73 20.08 5.34 4.22
N ARG A 74 20.72 4.56 5.11
CA ARG A 74 21.69 5.08 6.08
C ARG A 74 22.93 5.66 5.38
N GLU A 75 23.45 4.97 4.38
CA GLU A 75 24.57 5.45 3.56
C GLU A 75 24.24 6.81 2.90
N SER A 76 23.04 6.95 2.34
CA SER A 76 22.58 8.21 1.75
C SER A 76 22.46 9.33 2.80
N LEU A 77 21.92 9.04 3.99
CA LEU A 77 21.81 10.04 5.05
C LEU A 77 23.20 10.50 5.53
N GLU A 78 24.13 9.57 5.74
CA GLU A 78 25.50 9.88 6.19
C GLU A 78 26.24 10.72 5.15
N ALA A 79 26.15 10.36 3.86
CA ALA A 79 26.78 11.12 2.78
C ALA A 79 26.22 12.56 2.68
N ALA A 80 24.90 12.71 2.75
CA ALA A 80 24.24 14.01 2.65
C ALA A 80 24.46 14.90 3.88
N SER A 81 24.59 14.32 5.07
CA SER A 81 24.76 15.07 6.33
C SER A 81 26.08 15.85 6.39
N ALA A 82 27.07 15.49 5.56
CA ALA A 82 28.34 16.20 5.46
C ALA A 82 28.29 17.41 4.51
N ALA A 83 27.25 17.52 3.67
CA ALA A 83 27.12 18.57 2.67
C ALA A 83 26.39 19.81 3.22
N PRO A 84 26.69 21.02 2.70
CA PRO A 84 25.87 22.20 2.98
C PRO A 84 24.44 21.99 2.49
N ALA A 85 23.46 22.22 3.37
CA ALA A 85 22.03 22.09 3.08
C ALA A 85 21.29 23.40 3.42
N ASP A 86 20.20 23.70 2.72
CA ASP A 86 19.24 24.72 3.14
C ASP A 86 18.22 24.18 4.17
N ASP A 87 17.24 24.99 4.58
CA ASP A 87 16.23 24.57 5.57
C ASP A 87 15.32 23.45 5.04
N ARG A 88 15.02 23.44 3.74
CA ARG A 88 14.18 22.43 3.07
C ARG A 88 14.89 21.08 3.06
N GLU A 89 16.15 21.10 2.63
CA GLU A 89 17.02 19.95 2.56
C GLU A 89 17.28 19.37 3.96
N ARG A 90 17.51 20.22 4.97
CA ARG A 90 17.60 19.77 6.37
C ARG A 90 16.33 19.06 6.84
N GLY A 91 15.15 19.57 6.48
CA GLY A 91 13.88 18.92 6.78
C GLY A 91 13.77 17.53 6.16
N HIS A 92 14.22 17.36 4.91
CA HIS A 92 14.27 16.04 4.29
C HIS A 92 15.20 15.07 5.01
N LEU A 93 16.44 15.49 5.32
CA LEU A 93 17.40 14.64 6.03
C LEU A 93 16.89 14.26 7.43
N GLU A 94 16.25 15.20 8.12
CA GLU A 94 15.61 14.93 9.39
C GLU A 94 14.48 13.90 9.27
N ALA A 95 13.61 14.01 8.26
CA ALA A 95 12.57 13.01 8.02
C ALA A 95 13.15 11.62 7.70
N VAL A 96 14.20 11.54 6.87
CA VAL A 96 14.92 10.28 6.59
C VAL A 96 15.48 9.66 7.87
N ARG A 97 16.09 10.47 8.73
CA ARG A 97 16.59 10.01 10.03
C ARG A 97 15.47 9.44 10.91
N GLN A 98 14.33 10.13 10.98
CA GLN A 98 13.19 9.67 11.76
C GLN A 98 12.61 8.35 11.23
N LEU A 99 12.58 8.16 9.91
CA LEU A 99 12.20 6.88 9.29
C LEU A 99 13.18 5.76 9.66
N LEU A 100 14.50 6.02 9.58
CA LEU A 100 15.53 5.06 9.99
C LEU A 100 15.45 4.67 11.47
N ASP A 101 15.03 5.61 12.32
CA ASP A 101 14.83 5.41 13.76
C ASP A 101 13.48 4.75 14.09
N GLY A 102 12.63 4.46 13.09
CA GLY A 102 11.31 3.83 13.27
C GLY A 102 10.21 4.78 13.75
N ASN A 103 10.42 6.10 13.67
CA ASN A 103 9.52 7.16 14.13
C ASN A 103 8.69 7.72 12.97
N LEU A 104 7.85 6.88 12.35
CA LEU A 104 7.02 7.25 11.20
C LEU A 104 6.19 8.52 11.45
N ALA A 105 5.55 8.64 12.61
CA ALA A 105 4.72 9.79 12.95
C ALA A 105 5.52 11.09 13.13
N GLN A 106 6.80 11.00 13.49
CA GLN A 106 7.68 12.17 13.51
C GLN A 106 8.16 12.53 12.11
N ALA A 107 8.51 11.55 11.28
CA ALA A 107 8.88 11.78 9.88
C ALA A 107 7.73 12.47 9.10
N ALA A 108 6.50 11.99 9.27
CA ALA A 108 5.31 12.57 8.63
C ALA A 108 5.09 14.04 9.00
N ARG A 109 5.32 14.41 10.27
CA ARG A 109 5.24 15.80 10.76
C ARG A 109 6.33 16.68 10.18
N VAL A 110 7.57 16.19 10.12
CA VAL A 110 8.67 16.95 9.51
C VAL A 110 8.39 17.20 8.03
N LEU A 111 7.92 16.18 7.30
CA LEU A 111 7.53 16.33 5.89
C LEU A 111 6.31 17.24 5.72
N GLU A 112 5.42 17.31 6.70
CA GLU A 112 4.31 18.27 6.72
C GLU A 112 4.86 19.70 6.79
N ASP A 113 5.75 19.98 7.74
CA ASP A 113 6.39 21.31 7.88
C ASP A 113 7.14 21.71 6.60
N VAL A 114 7.89 20.79 5.98
CA VAL A 114 8.57 21.03 4.69
C VAL A 114 7.54 21.35 3.60
N SER A 115 6.48 20.55 3.45
CA SER A 115 5.47 20.79 2.41
C SER A 115 4.65 22.07 2.62
N ILE A 116 4.54 22.57 3.86
CA ILE A 116 3.90 23.85 4.16
C ILE A 116 4.80 25.02 3.75
N ALA A 117 6.08 24.95 4.08
CA ALA A 117 7.04 26.00 3.77
C ALA A 117 7.42 26.02 2.26
N TRP A 118 7.46 24.86 1.61
CA TRP A 118 7.75 24.70 0.18
C TRP A 118 6.64 23.89 -0.51
N PRO A 119 5.47 24.49 -0.79
CA PRO A 119 4.33 23.77 -1.34
C PRO A 119 4.54 23.19 -2.74
N LEU A 120 5.58 23.64 -3.46
CA LEU A 120 5.99 23.09 -4.76
C LEU A 120 7.02 21.96 -4.65
N ASP A 121 7.39 21.53 -3.44
CA ASP A 121 8.29 20.40 -3.25
C ASP A 121 7.55 19.07 -3.44
N LEU A 122 7.64 18.53 -4.66
CA LEU A 122 6.99 17.26 -5.00
C LEU A 122 7.53 16.08 -4.19
N LEU A 123 8.83 16.08 -3.86
CA LEU A 123 9.43 14.99 -3.10
C LEU A 123 8.88 14.98 -1.67
N ALA A 124 8.73 16.15 -1.05
CA ALA A 124 8.13 16.26 0.29
C ALA A 124 6.68 15.82 0.31
N LEU A 125 5.91 16.17 -0.73
CA LEU A 125 4.51 15.73 -0.87
C LEU A 125 4.41 14.22 -1.05
N GLN A 126 5.21 13.64 -1.94
CA GLN A 126 5.18 12.20 -2.23
C GLN A 126 5.67 11.36 -1.05
N ALA A 127 6.84 11.68 -0.50
CA ALA A 127 7.38 10.96 0.66
C ALA A 127 6.46 11.13 1.89
N GLY A 128 5.90 12.33 2.07
CA GLY A 128 4.95 12.63 3.14
C GLY A 128 3.68 11.79 3.01
N GLN A 129 3.07 11.75 1.82
CA GLN A 129 1.86 10.96 1.60
C GLN A 129 2.11 9.46 1.80
N LEU A 130 3.23 8.93 1.33
CA LEU A 130 3.58 7.52 1.55
C LEU A 130 3.80 7.22 3.04
N THR A 131 4.38 8.15 3.80
CA THR A 131 4.50 8.00 5.25
C THR A 131 3.14 8.00 5.95
N ASP A 132 2.23 8.89 5.52
CA ASP A 132 0.85 8.92 6.02
C ASP A 132 0.09 7.62 5.70
N PHE A 133 0.35 7.01 4.53
CA PHE A 133 -0.19 5.71 4.13
C PHE A 133 0.28 4.59 5.06
N LEU A 134 1.58 4.53 5.37
CA LEU A 134 2.14 3.55 6.30
C LEU A 134 1.58 3.70 7.73
N LEU A 135 1.18 4.92 8.12
CA LEU A 135 0.54 5.20 9.41
C LEU A 135 -0.97 4.92 9.41
N GLY A 136 -1.58 4.72 8.24
CA GLY A 136 -3.03 4.61 8.10
C GLY A 136 -3.78 5.92 8.37
N ASP A 137 -3.14 7.08 8.14
CA ASP A 137 -3.72 8.40 8.35
C ASP A 137 -4.40 8.93 7.08
N SER A 138 -5.61 8.42 6.81
CA SER A 138 -6.41 8.79 5.64
C SER A 138 -6.71 10.30 5.57
N ARG A 139 -6.80 10.97 6.72
CA ARG A 139 -6.99 12.43 6.74
C ARG A 139 -5.78 13.12 6.17
N MET A 140 -4.58 12.73 6.59
CA MET A 140 -3.34 13.35 6.14
C MET A 140 -3.01 13.00 4.69
N LEU A 141 -3.36 11.81 4.19
CA LEU A 141 -3.31 11.46 2.77
C LEU A 141 -4.00 12.53 1.89
N ARG A 142 -5.16 13.04 2.34
CA ARG A 142 -5.91 14.12 1.68
C ARG A 142 -5.36 15.51 2.01
N ASP A 143 -5.24 15.83 3.30
CA ASP A 143 -5.04 17.21 3.76
C ASP A 143 -3.63 17.73 3.44
N ARG A 144 -2.60 16.87 3.43
CA ARG A 144 -1.24 17.23 2.98
C ARG A 144 -1.27 17.80 1.57
N ILE A 145 -1.91 17.07 0.66
CA ILE A 145 -1.98 17.43 -0.75
C ILE A 145 -2.91 18.61 -0.97
N ALA A 146 -4.08 18.61 -0.31
CA ALA A 146 -5.05 19.70 -0.42
C ALA A 146 -4.47 21.05 0.01
N ARG A 147 -3.59 21.10 1.02
CA ARG A 147 -2.91 22.33 1.45
C ARG A 147 -1.94 22.87 0.40
N ALA A 148 -1.20 22.00 -0.28
CA ALA A 148 -0.26 22.41 -1.30
C ALA A 148 -0.95 22.80 -2.62
N LEU A 149 -2.07 22.15 -2.95
CA LEU A 149 -2.76 22.25 -4.25
C LEU A 149 -2.96 23.68 -4.80
N PRO A 150 -3.28 24.72 -4.00
CA PRO A 150 -3.38 26.09 -4.50
C PRO A 150 -2.09 26.65 -5.14
N ALA A 151 -0.91 26.11 -4.77
CA ALA A 151 0.35 26.47 -5.41
C ALA A 151 0.55 25.79 -6.78
N TRP A 152 -0.14 24.67 -7.04
CA TRP A 152 0.00 23.83 -8.24
C TRP A 152 -0.96 24.27 -9.36
N GLN A 153 -0.61 25.39 -9.97
CA GLN A 153 -1.38 25.99 -11.06
C GLN A 153 -1.35 25.12 -12.34
N PRO A 154 -2.33 25.26 -13.24
CA PRO A 154 -2.26 24.60 -14.54
C PRO A 154 -0.93 24.86 -15.25
N GLY A 155 -0.28 23.80 -15.73
CA GLY A 155 1.04 23.88 -16.39
C GLY A 155 2.25 23.76 -15.45
N THR A 156 2.07 23.75 -14.13
CA THR A 156 3.19 23.46 -13.21
C THR A 156 3.71 22.02 -13.45
N PRO A 157 5.02 21.83 -13.73
CA PRO A 157 5.58 20.50 -13.94
C PRO A 157 5.36 19.56 -12.73
N GLY A 158 4.87 18.35 -12.98
CA GLY A 158 4.54 17.37 -11.93
C GLY A 158 3.14 17.50 -11.32
N ARG A 159 2.29 18.40 -11.84
CA ARG A 159 0.91 18.57 -11.34
C ARG A 159 0.06 17.29 -11.43
N HIS A 160 0.32 16.41 -12.40
CA HIS A 160 -0.37 15.13 -12.51
C HIS A 160 -0.22 14.31 -11.21
N ALA A 161 1.01 14.19 -10.69
CA ALA A 161 1.30 13.43 -9.48
C ALA A 161 0.58 14.01 -8.26
N VAL A 162 0.51 15.35 -8.14
CA VAL A 162 -0.22 16.00 -7.04
C VAL A 162 -1.73 15.73 -7.15
N LEU A 163 -2.29 15.69 -8.35
CA LEU A 163 -3.69 15.31 -8.55
C LEU A 163 -3.94 13.82 -8.28
N GLY A 164 -3.05 12.93 -8.70
CA GLY A 164 -3.12 11.49 -8.42
C GLY A 164 -3.06 11.21 -6.91
N MET A 165 -2.10 11.83 -6.22
CA MET A 165 -2.01 11.79 -4.76
C MET A 165 -3.27 12.34 -4.08
N HIS A 166 -3.84 13.45 -4.57
CA HIS A 166 -5.09 13.99 -4.02
C HIS A 166 -6.26 13.04 -4.27
N ALA A 167 -6.34 12.42 -5.46
CA ALA A 167 -7.38 11.46 -5.80
C ALA A 167 -7.38 10.30 -4.80
N PHE A 168 -6.22 9.71 -4.52
CA PHE A 168 -6.09 8.65 -3.54
C PHE A 168 -6.49 9.09 -2.13
N GLY A 169 -6.02 10.25 -1.66
CA GLY A 169 -6.43 10.77 -0.34
C GLY A 169 -7.93 11.08 -0.24
N LEU A 170 -8.57 11.51 -1.33
CA LEU A 170 -10.02 11.71 -1.37
C LEU A 170 -10.78 10.38 -1.29
N GLU A 171 -10.31 9.36 -2.00
CA GLU A 171 -10.90 8.02 -2.00
C GLU A 171 -10.80 7.36 -0.62
N GLU A 172 -9.65 7.44 0.04
CA GLU A 172 -9.46 6.91 1.40
C GLU A 172 -10.32 7.65 2.43
N MET A 173 -10.88 8.81 2.09
CA MET A 173 -11.84 9.58 2.90
C MET A 173 -13.31 9.44 2.45
N GLY A 174 -13.61 8.54 1.50
CA GLY A 174 -14.96 8.28 1.00
C GLY A 174 -15.51 9.37 0.07
N LEU A 175 -14.67 10.28 -0.44
CA LEU A 175 -15.06 11.38 -1.33
C LEU A 175 -14.96 10.97 -2.80
N TYR A 176 -15.57 9.84 -3.14
CA TYR A 176 -15.36 9.09 -4.39
C TYR A 176 -15.55 9.90 -5.68
N ALA A 177 -16.65 10.65 -5.82
CA ALA A 177 -16.87 11.45 -7.03
C ALA A 177 -15.77 12.51 -7.26
N ARG A 178 -15.24 13.11 -6.18
CA ARG A 178 -14.13 14.07 -6.27
C ARG A 178 -12.80 13.36 -6.55
N ALA A 179 -12.61 12.20 -5.95
CA ALA A 179 -11.42 11.36 -6.17
C ALA A 179 -11.32 10.94 -7.64
N GLU A 180 -12.39 10.40 -8.22
CA GLU A 180 -12.40 9.97 -9.63
C GLU A 180 -12.15 11.15 -10.57
N ALA A 181 -12.78 12.31 -10.33
CA ALA A 181 -12.54 13.50 -11.14
C ALA A 181 -11.07 13.96 -11.10
N ALA A 182 -10.45 13.99 -9.91
CA ALA A 182 -9.04 14.36 -9.75
C ALA A 182 -8.10 13.34 -10.42
N GLY A 183 -8.38 12.04 -10.24
CA GLY A 183 -7.58 10.96 -10.81
C GLY A 183 -7.64 10.96 -12.34
N ARG A 184 -8.84 11.10 -12.92
CA ARG A 184 -9.00 11.22 -14.38
C ARG A 184 -8.30 12.46 -14.93
N GLN A 185 -8.36 13.59 -14.22
CA GLN A 185 -7.61 14.78 -14.62
C GLN A 185 -6.08 14.56 -14.57
N ALA A 186 -5.58 13.81 -13.59
CA ALA A 186 -4.16 13.44 -13.56
C ALA A 186 -3.77 12.63 -14.80
N LEU A 187 -4.60 11.64 -15.18
CA LEU A 187 -4.37 10.78 -16.34
C LEU A 187 -4.50 11.51 -17.69
N GLU A 188 -5.27 12.61 -17.76
CA GLU A 188 -5.28 13.49 -18.93
C GLU A 188 -3.96 14.25 -19.09
N LEU A 189 -3.27 14.56 -17.99
CA LEU A 189 -1.98 15.26 -18.00
C LEU A 189 -0.80 14.30 -18.20
N GLU A 190 -0.87 13.12 -17.60
CA GLU A 190 0.15 12.08 -17.67
C GLU A 190 -0.53 10.70 -17.63
N PRO A 191 -0.76 10.06 -18.79
CA PRO A 191 -1.38 8.73 -18.84
C PRO A 191 -0.63 7.67 -18.05
N ARG A 192 0.71 7.78 -17.96
CA ARG A 192 1.57 6.84 -17.24
C ARG A 192 1.66 7.08 -15.73
N ASP A 193 0.85 7.97 -15.18
CA ASP A 193 0.74 8.12 -13.73
C ASP A 193 0.05 6.88 -13.15
N THR A 194 0.84 5.89 -12.76
CA THR A 194 0.31 4.63 -12.27
C THR A 194 -0.40 4.77 -10.93
N TRP A 195 -0.02 5.76 -10.11
CA TRP A 195 -0.70 6.08 -8.85
C TRP A 195 -2.10 6.65 -9.09
N ALA A 196 -2.28 7.49 -10.12
CA ALA A 196 -3.58 7.99 -10.52
C ALA A 196 -4.49 6.89 -11.11
N ASN A 197 -3.94 5.97 -11.92
CA ASN A 197 -4.67 4.79 -12.39
C ASN A 197 -5.17 3.96 -11.21
N HIS A 198 -4.27 3.68 -10.27
CA HIS A 198 -4.56 2.98 -9.02
C HIS A 198 -5.66 3.68 -8.21
N ALA A 199 -5.58 5.00 -8.01
CA ALA A 199 -6.60 5.76 -7.27
C ALA A 199 -7.99 5.69 -7.92
N VAL A 200 -8.07 5.73 -9.27
CA VAL A 200 -9.35 5.60 -9.98
C VAL A 200 -9.89 4.17 -9.87
N ALA A 201 -9.02 3.15 -9.93
CA ALA A 201 -9.43 1.77 -9.70
C ALA A 201 -10.03 1.60 -8.29
N HIS A 202 -9.35 2.14 -7.28
CA HIS A 202 -9.83 2.21 -5.91
C HIS A 202 -11.26 2.77 -5.80
N VAL A 203 -11.53 3.93 -6.40
CA VAL A 203 -12.88 4.53 -6.40
C VAL A 203 -13.92 3.58 -7.00
N ILE A 204 -13.63 2.99 -8.15
CA ILE A 204 -14.55 2.10 -8.86
C ILE A 204 -14.84 0.83 -8.03
N GLU A 205 -13.82 0.29 -7.35
CA GLU A 205 -13.96 -0.85 -6.45
C GLU A 205 -14.85 -0.52 -5.24
N MET A 206 -14.58 0.60 -4.57
CA MET A 206 -15.31 1.02 -3.38
C MET A 206 -16.76 1.37 -3.68
N GLU A 207 -17.05 1.93 -4.87
CA GLU A 207 -18.42 2.18 -5.34
C GLU A 207 -19.11 0.95 -5.95
N CYS A 208 -18.48 -0.23 -5.89
CA CYS A 208 -19.05 -1.49 -6.35
C CYS A 208 -19.47 -1.46 -7.83
N ARG A 209 -18.61 -0.93 -8.71
CA ARG A 209 -18.81 -0.85 -10.16
C ARG A 209 -17.84 -1.76 -10.94
N PRO A 210 -17.80 -3.08 -10.70
CA PRO A 210 -16.75 -3.96 -11.24
C PRO A 210 -16.69 -3.99 -12.78
N ALA A 211 -17.82 -3.92 -13.48
CA ALA A 211 -17.84 -3.88 -14.95
C ALA A 211 -17.18 -2.60 -15.52
N ASP A 212 -17.38 -1.45 -14.87
CA ASP A 212 -16.68 -0.21 -15.23
C ASP A 212 -15.18 -0.31 -14.94
N GLY A 213 -14.82 -0.97 -13.83
CA GLY A 213 -13.44 -1.19 -13.42
C GLY A 213 -12.68 -2.04 -14.43
N ILE A 214 -13.27 -3.16 -14.85
CA ILE A 214 -12.71 -4.03 -15.89
C ILE A 214 -12.48 -3.24 -17.19
N ARG A 215 -13.48 -2.48 -17.65
CA ARG A 215 -13.36 -1.67 -18.86
C ARG A 215 -12.25 -0.63 -18.73
N PHE A 216 -12.26 0.14 -17.64
CA PHE A 216 -11.27 1.19 -17.38
C PHE A 216 -9.84 0.66 -17.39
N MET A 217 -9.58 -0.45 -16.66
CA MET A 217 -8.25 -1.03 -16.56
C MET A 217 -7.80 -1.66 -17.89
N ARG A 218 -8.69 -2.38 -18.58
CA ARG A 218 -8.38 -3.05 -19.86
C ARG A 218 -8.08 -2.07 -20.99
N GLU A 219 -8.73 -0.92 -21.03
CA GLU A 219 -8.49 0.12 -22.03
C GLU A 219 -7.10 0.78 -21.89
N ARG A 220 -6.43 0.60 -20.75
CA ARG A 220 -5.21 1.33 -20.37
C ARG A 220 -4.04 0.43 -19.97
N VAL A 221 -4.08 -0.86 -20.30
CA VAL A 221 -3.06 -1.83 -19.84
C VAL A 221 -1.63 -1.32 -20.07
N ALA A 222 -1.33 -0.76 -21.24
CA ALA A 222 0.01 -0.24 -21.54
C ALA A 222 0.42 0.91 -20.61
N ASP A 223 -0.52 1.78 -20.22
CA ASP A 223 -0.25 2.97 -19.41
C ASP A 223 0.22 2.61 -17.99
N TRP A 224 -0.42 1.61 -17.36
CA TRP A 224 -0.21 1.26 -15.95
C TRP A 224 0.59 -0.03 -15.71
N SER A 225 0.80 -0.87 -16.73
CA SER A 225 1.46 -2.18 -16.54
C SER A 225 2.89 -2.27 -17.07
N GLU A 226 3.22 -1.53 -18.13
CA GLU A 226 4.55 -1.58 -18.74
C GLU A 226 5.57 -0.88 -17.85
N ASP A 227 6.65 -1.58 -17.48
CA ASP A 227 7.78 -1.02 -16.74
C ASP A 227 7.34 -0.21 -15.50
N SER A 228 6.37 -0.76 -14.75
CA SER A 228 5.78 -0.10 -13.58
C SER A 228 5.87 -0.95 -12.31
N PHE A 229 6.25 -0.31 -11.20
CA PHE A 229 6.31 -0.92 -9.88
C PHE A 229 4.94 -1.25 -9.30
N LEU A 230 3.86 -0.65 -9.81
CA LEU A 230 2.48 -0.91 -9.39
C LEU A 230 1.73 -1.82 -10.36
N SER A 231 2.42 -2.38 -11.36
CA SER A 231 1.81 -3.23 -12.39
C SER A 231 1.06 -4.42 -11.77
N VAL A 232 1.72 -5.17 -10.88
CA VAL A 232 1.13 -6.33 -10.18
C VAL A 232 -0.09 -5.93 -9.36
N HIS A 233 0.01 -4.80 -8.64
CA HIS A 233 -1.08 -4.30 -7.81
C HIS A 233 -2.30 -3.84 -8.62
N ASN A 234 -2.07 -3.24 -9.79
CA ASN A 234 -3.14 -2.89 -10.70
C ASN A 234 -3.77 -4.13 -11.37
N TRP A 235 -2.98 -5.16 -11.67
CA TRP A 235 -3.53 -6.47 -12.05
C TRP A 235 -4.34 -7.10 -10.93
N TRP A 236 -3.94 -6.92 -9.67
CA TRP A 236 -4.69 -7.36 -8.51
C TRP A 236 -6.07 -6.68 -8.40
N HIS A 237 -6.17 -5.36 -8.59
CA HIS A 237 -7.48 -4.69 -8.68
C HIS A 237 -8.34 -5.22 -9.82
N LEU A 238 -7.74 -5.47 -11.00
CA LEU A 238 -8.48 -6.07 -12.11
C LEU A 238 -9.01 -7.47 -11.74
N ALA A 239 -8.19 -8.27 -11.06
CA ALA A 239 -8.62 -9.56 -10.53
C ALA A 239 -9.75 -9.41 -9.50
N LEU A 240 -9.72 -8.38 -8.65
CA LEU A 240 -10.80 -8.12 -7.69
C LEU A 240 -12.13 -7.78 -8.37
N TYR A 241 -12.14 -7.06 -9.49
CA TYR A 241 -13.39 -6.82 -10.23
C TYR A 241 -13.97 -8.12 -10.81
N HIS A 242 -13.13 -8.94 -11.43
CA HIS A 242 -13.54 -10.25 -11.93
C HIS A 242 -14.04 -11.15 -10.78
N LEU A 243 -13.35 -11.10 -9.64
CA LEU A 243 -13.74 -11.83 -8.43
C LEU A 243 -15.09 -11.35 -7.91
N GLU A 244 -15.33 -10.04 -7.89
CA GLU A 244 -16.61 -9.45 -7.48
C GLU A 244 -17.78 -9.92 -8.37
N LEU A 245 -17.53 -10.19 -9.65
CA LEU A 245 -18.50 -10.78 -10.59
C LEU A 245 -18.60 -12.32 -10.54
N GLY A 246 -17.76 -12.98 -9.73
CA GLY A 246 -17.74 -14.44 -9.61
C GLY A 246 -17.00 -15.15 -10.75
N GLU A 247 -16.18 -14.43 -11.52
CA GLU A 247 -15.45 -14.96 -12.70
C GLU A 247 -14.14 -15.65 -12.28
N ILE A 248 -14.26 -16.72 -11.48
CA ILE A 248 -13.15 -17.37 -10.77
C ILE A 248 -12.02 -17.83 -11.70
N GLU A 249 -12.35 -18.44 -12.85
CA GLU A 249 -11.34 -18.89 -13.81
C GLU A 249 -10.49 -17.73 -14.34
N THR A 250 -11.09 -16.56 -14.56
CA THR A 250 -10.36 -15.36 -14.99
C THR A 250 -9.46 -14.84 -13.87
N VAL A 251 -9.93 -14.89 -12.62
CA VAL A 251 -9.12 -14.50 -11.45
C VAL A 251 -7.89 -15.38 -11.33
N LEU A 252 -8.04 -16.71 -11.45
CA LEU A 252 -6.93 -17.65 -11.40
C LEU A 252 -5.98 -17.48 -12.59
N ALA A 253 -6.50 -17.21 -13.79
CA ALA A 253 -5.66 -16.92 -14.96
C ALA A 253 -4.82 -15.63 -14.77
N ILE A 254 -5.39 -14.58 -14.18
CA ILE A 254 -4.65 -13.34 -13.83
C ILE A 254 -3.61 -13.62 -12.74
N HIS A 255 -3.97 -14.44 -11.74
CA HIS A 255 -3.06 -14.84 -10.68
C HIS A 255 -1.81 -15.54 -11.24
N ASP A 256 -2.02 -16.53 -12.12
CA ASP A 256 -0.97 -17.43 -12.60
C ASP A 256 -0.09 -16.83 -13.72
N ASP A 257 -0.54 -15.76 -14.37
CA ASP A 257 0.19 -15.15 -15.49
C ASP A 257 1.49 -14.46 -15.00
N PRO A 258 2.67 -14.82 -15.57
CA PRO A 258 3.97 -14.27 -15.18
C PRO A 258 4.16 -12.78 -15.50
N GLY A 259 3.33 -12.20 -16.37
CA GLY A 259 3.28 -10.76 -16.64
C GLY A 259 2.27 -10.01 -15.77
N GLN A 260 1.51 -10.71 -14.92
CA GLN A 260 0.44 -10.13 -14.10
C GLN A 260 0.78 -10.29 -12.60
N ILE A 261 0.09 -11.18 -11.86
CA ILE A 261 0.36 -11.40 -10.42
C ILE A 261 1.44 -12.47 -10.17
N ARG A 262 1.94 -13.11 -11.25
CA ARG A 262 3.18 -13.91 -11.24
C ARG A 262 3.12 -15.16 -10.38
N GLY A 263 1.94 -15.73 -10.13
CA GLY A 263 1.77 -17.06 -9.53
C GLY A 263 2.46 -17.25 -8.18
N GLY A 264 2.72 -16.19 -7.42
CA GLY A 264 3.45 -16.26 -6.16
C GLY A 264 4.95 -16.59 -6.28
N VAL A 265 5.56 -16.40 -7.47
CA VAL A 265 7.01 -16.61 -7.66
C VAL A 265 7.83 -15.32 -7.63
N SER A 266 7.18 -14.16 -7.52
CA SER A 266 7.89 -12.89 -7.36
C SER A 266 8.55 -12.81 -5.98
N PRO A 267 9.83 -12.44 -5.89
CA PRO A 267 10.50 -12.19 -4.61
C PRO A 267 10.21 -10.78 -4.06
N VAL A 268 9.44 -9.96 -4.78
CA VAL A 268 9.07 -8.61 -4.35
C VAL A 268 7.96 -8.71 -3.31
N VAL A 269 8.19 -8.17 -2.11
CA VAL A 269 7.26 -8.30 -0.97
C VAL A 269 5.87 -7.74 -1.30
N PHE A 270 5.81 -6.65 -2.05
CA PHE A 270 4.54 -6.05 -2.47
C PHE A 270 3.71 -6.98 -3.38
N ASP A 271 4.35 -7.65 -4.34
CA ASP A 271 3.70 -8.67 -5.18
C ASP A 271 3.19 -9.86 -4.34
N MET A 272 3.98 -10.26 -3.35
CA MET A 272 3.64 -11.36 -2.44
C MET A 272 2.42 -11.03 -1.57
N ILE A 273 2.28 -9.78 -1.13
CA ILE A 273 1.10 -9.28 -0.41
C ILE A 273 -0.16 -9.47 -1.27
N ASP A 274 -0.13 -9.01 -2.52
CA ASP A 274 -1.28 -9.06 -3.42
C ASP A 274 -1.70 -10.50 -3.73
N ALA A 275 -0.72 -11.37 -4.00
CA ALA A 275 -0.95 -12.80 -4.21
C ALA A 275 -1.58 -13.46 -2.96
N SER A 276 -1.02 -13.22 -1.76
CA SER A 276 -1.56 -13.76 -0.50
C SER A 276 -3.01 -13.32 -0.28
N ALA A 277 -3.26 -12.03 -0.49
CA ALA A 277 -4.56 -11.41 -0.28
C ALA A 277 -5.61 -11.91 -1.27
N LEU A 278 -5.23 -12.17 -2.53
CA LEU A 278 -6.13 -12.71 -3.55
C LEU A 278 -6.50 -14.17 -3.29
N LEU A 279 -5.50 -15.02 -3.00
CA LEU A 279 -5.73 -16.43 -2.67
C LEU A 279 -6.56 -16.59 -1.39
N TRP A 280 -6.36 -15.71 -0.40
CA TRP A 280 -7.18 -15.74 0.82
C TRP A 280 -8.64 -15.41 0.52
N ARG A 281 -8.92 -14.40 -0.32
CA ARG A 281 -10.30 -14.07 -0.75
C ARG A 281 -10.97 -15.24 -1.47
N LEU A 282 -10.24 -15.96 -2.32
CA LEU A 282 -10.73 -17.17 -2.99
C LEU A 282 -11.05 -18.28 -1.97
N MET A 283 -10.15 -18.53 -1.02
CA MET A 283 -10.35 -19.52 0.04
C MET A 283 -11.55 -19.20 0.95
N LEU A 284 -11.76 -17.93 1.30
CA LEU A 284 -12.95 -17.51 2.08
C LEU A 284 -14.26 -17.84 1.34
N ARG A 285 -14.24 -17.82 0.00
CA ARG A 285 -15.37 -18.19 -0.85
C ARG A 285 -15.48 -19.70 -1.10
N GLY A 286 -14.60 -20.51 -0.51
CA GLY A 286 -14.58 -21.97 -0.68
C GLY A 286 -14.03 -22.44 -2.02
N VAL A 287 -13.30 -21.58 -2.75
CA VAL A 287 -12.62 -21.96 -3.98
C VAL A 287 -11.37 -22.77 -3.63
N ASP A 288 -11.21 -23.93 -4.26
CA ASP A 288 -9.97 -24.70 -4.21
C ASP A 288 -8.91 -24.03 -5.09
N VAL A 289 -7.85 -23.53 -4.47
CA VAL A 289 -6.75 -22.87 -5.17
C VAL A 289 -5.57 -23.81 -5.46
N GLY A 290 -5.67 -25.09 -5.08
CA GLY A 290 -4.65 -26.11 -5.30
C GLY A 290 -3.29 -25.74 -4.68
N ASP A 291 -2.22 -26.03 -5.42
CA ASP A 291 -0.84 -25.86 -4.93
C ASP A 291 -0.32 -24.41 -4.93
N ARG A 292 -1.16 -23.42 -5.28
CA ARG A 292 -0.77 -22.00 -5.41
C ARG A 292 -0.23 -21.37 -4.12
N TRP A 293 -0.55 -21.95 -2.96
CA TRP A 293 0.00 -21.51 -1.69
C TRP A 293 1.49 -21.83 -1.51
N GLN A 294 1.99 -22.92 -2.11
CA GLN A 294 3.34 -23.40 -1.83
C GLN A 294 4.44 -22.45 -2.33
N PRO A 295 4.41 -21.97 -3.60
CA PRO A 295 5.40 -21.01 -4.07
C PRO A 295 5.44 -19.75 -3.21
N LEU A 296 4.26 -19.26 -2.81
CA LEU A 296 4.13 -18.05 -2.02
C LEU A 296 4.66 -18.22 -0.59
N ALA A 297 4.35 -19.35 0.06
CA ALA A 297 4.91 -19.68 1.36
C ALA A 297 6.44 -19.79 1.30
N ASP A 298 7.01 -20.36 0.24
CA ASP A 298 8.45 -20.44 0.06
C ASP A 298 9.10 -19.05 -0.09
N GLN A 299 8.44 -18.09 -0.76
CA GLN A 299 8.90 -16.70 -0.85
C GLN A 299 8.82 -15.95 0.48
N TRP A 300 7.78 -16.20 1.29
CA TRP A 300 7.63 -15.56 2.60
C TRP A 300 8.58 -16.13 3.67
N ALA A 301 8.98 -17.40 3.55
CA ALA A 301 9.76 -18.10 4.58
C ALA A 301 11.06 -17.39 5.01
N PRO A 302 11.89 -16.81 4.11
CA PRO A 302 13.11 -16.09 4.48
C PRO A 302 12.89 -14.87 5.38
N ILE A 303 11.71 -14.24 5.31
CA ILE A 303 11.38 -13.02 6.06
C ILE A 303 10.36 -13.24 7.17
N ALA A 304 9.95 -14.50 7.43
CA ALA A 304 8.97 -14.87 8.46
C ALA A 304 9.35 -14.42 9.89
N ARG A 305 10.63 -14.14 10.15
CA ARG A 305 11.16 -13.72 11.44
C ARG A 305 11.62 -12.25 11.45
N SER A 306 11.17 -11.44 10.48
CA SER A 306 11.56 -10.04 10.38
C SER A 306 10.94 -9.18 11.51
N GLY A 307 9.64 -9.29 11.75
CA GLY A 307 8.93 -8.49 12.76
C GLY A 307 8.89 -6.99 12.49
N LEU A 308 9.27 -6.55 11.28
CA LEU A 308 9.36 -5.13 10.91
C LEU A 308 7.98 -4.52 10.59
N SER A 309 7.09 -5.30 9.98
CA SER A 309 5.79 -4.83 9.49
C SER A 309 4.69 -5.85 9.80
N ALA A 310 3.76 -5.48 10.68
CA ALA A 310 2.58 -6.29 10.95
C ALA A 310 1.74 -6.55 9.69
N PHE A 311 1.75 -5.61 8.74
CA PHE A 311 1.08 -5.76 7.46
C PHE A 311 1.65 -6.93 6.67
N ASN A 312 2.98 -7.01 6.57
CA ASN A 312 3.68 -8.09 5.88
C ASN A 312 3.48 -9.42 6.63
N ASP A 313 3.59 -9.40 7.96
CA ASP A 313 3.41 -10.58 8.81
C ASP A 313 2.03 -11.24 8.61
N ALA A 314 0.96 -10.45 8.47
CA ALA A 314 -0.37 -10.99 8.26
C ALA A 314 -0.50 -11.70 6.90
N HIS A 315 0.07 -11.13 5.84
CA HIS A 315 0.07 -11.72 4.50
C HIS A 315 0.97 -12.96 4.42
N ALA A 316 2.07 -12.98 5.16
CA ALA A 316 2.89 -14.16 5.36
C ALA A 316 2.08 -15.28 6.05
N VAL A 317 1.34 -14.95 7.11
CA VAL A 317 0.48 -15.93 7.79
C VAL A 317 -0.64 -16.47 6.90
N MET A 318 -1.22 -15.66 6.02
CA MET A 318 -2.18 -16.18 5.02
C MET A 318 -1.53 -17.24 4.12
N ALA A 319 -0.34 -16.96 3.60
CA ALA A 319 0.40 -17.90 2.75
C ALA A 319 0.79 -19.18 3.51
N PHE A 320 1.36 -19.05 4.71
CA PHE A 320 1.75 -20.19 5.54
C PHE A 320 0.55 -21.03 5.96
N ALA A 321 -0.58 -20.40 6.30
CA ALA A 321 -1.83 -21.07 6.60
C ALA A 321 -2.32 -21.90 5.41
N GLY A 322 -2.40 -21.30 4.23
CA GLY A 322 -2.81 -22.01 3.01
C GLY A 322 -1.86 -23.15 2.63
N ALA A 323 -0.57 -23.01 2.92
CA ALA A 323 0.45 -24.03 2.66
C ALA A 323 0.59 -25.10 3.78
N GLY A 324 -0.13 -24.95 4.91
CA GLY A 324 -0.02 -25.86 6.06
C GLY A 324 1.28 -25.72 6.88
N ARG A 325 2.00 -24.61 6.74
CA ARG A 325 3.29 -24.31 7.38
C ARG A 325 3.13 -23.72 8.78
N HIS A 326 2.57 -24.52 9.69
CA HIS A 326 2.28 -24.12 11.08
C HIS A 326 3.54 -23.66 11.83
N ASP A 327 4.69 -24.27 11.54
CA ASP A 327 6.00 -23.90 12.06
C ASP A 327 6.36 -22.43 11.80
N LEU A 328 6.02 -21.93 10.61
CA LEU A 328 6.29 -20.55 10.20
C LEU A 328 5.25 -19.59 10.78
N ILE A 329 4.00 -20.00 10.94
CA ILE A 329 2.98 -19.19 11.64
C ILE A 329 3.42 -18.94 13.09
N GLU A 330 3.84 -19.98 13.81
CA GLU A 330 4.36 -19.84 15.18
C GLU A 330 5.59 -18.94 15.23
N ALA A 331 6.48 -19.04 14.25
CA ALA A 331 7.65 -18.17 14.14
C ALA A 331 7.26 -16.69 14.01
N VAL A 332 6.32 -16.36 13.11
CA VAL A 332 5.83 -14.98 12.93
C VAL A 332 5.22 -14.46 14.24
N LEU A 333 4.34 -15.24 14.88
CA LEU A 333 3.67 -14.83 16.11
C LEU A 333 4.66 -14.59 17.26
N ALA A 334 5.65 -15.47 17.42
CA ALA A 334 6.70 -15.30 18.43
C ALA A 334 7.55 -14.05 18.15
N THR A 335 7.91 -13.82 16.88
CA THR A 335 8.65 -12.61 16.47
C THR A 335 7.84 -11.34 16.74
N GLN A 336 6.52 -11.34 16.50
CA GLN A 336 5.67 -10.20 16.85
C GLN A 336 5.64 -9.95 18.37
N ASP A 337 5.57 -11.01 19.18
CA ASP A 337 5.58 -10.89 20.64
C ASP A 337 6.88 -10.23 21.17
N ASP A 338 8.01 -10.45 20.49
CA ASP A 338 9.27 -9.76 20.76
C ASP A 338 9.28 -8.32 20.22
N ALA A 339 8.81 -8.12 18.98
CA ALA A 339 8.78 -6.82 18.31
C ALA A 339 7.93 -5.78 19.07
N MET A 340 6.82 -6.19 19.69
CA MET A 340 5.96 -5.32 20.51
C MET A 340 6.66 -4.75 21.75
N ARG A 341 7.78 -5.35 22.19
CA ARG A 341 8.60 -4.81 23.29
C ARG A 341 9.62 -3.77 22.83
N GLY A 342 9.77 -3.61 21.51
CA GLY A 342 10.66 -2.63 20.90
C GLY A 342 10.08 -1.21 20.90
N PRO A 343 10.91 -0.22 20.55
CA PRO A 343 10.47 1.15 20.35
C PRO A 343 9.85 1.37 18.96
N GLY A 344 9.31 2.57 18.74
CA GLY A 344 8.89 3.04 17.42
C GLY A 344 7.43 2.71 17.06
N ASP A 345 6.99 3.27 15.94
CA ASP A 345 5.59 3.18 15.52
C ASP A 345 5.20 1.77 15.06
N HIS A 346 6.12 1.01 14.46
CA HIS A 346 5.86 -0.38 14.05
C HIS A 346 5.55 -1.28 15.25
N ALA A 347 6.32 -1.21 16.34
CA ALA A 347 6.06 -1.97 17.55
C ALA A 347 4.66 -1.66 18.13
N ARG A 348 4.30 -0.37 18.12
CA ARG A 348 3.00 0.11 18.60
C ARG A 348 1.85 -0.36 17.70
N ILE A 349 1.99 -0.29 16.37
CA ILE A 349 1.00 -0.79 15.40
C ILE A 349 0.80 -2.30 15.58
N THR A 350 1.89 -3.06 15.73
CA THR A 350 1.83 -4.50 16.01
C THR A 350 1.05 -4.79 17.29
N ALA A 351 1.31 -4.04 18.37
CA ALA A 351 0.62 -4.22 19.64
C ALA A 351 -0.87 -3.83 19.61
N GLU A 352 -1.20 -2.74 18.94
CA GLU A 352 -2.57 -2.20 18.89
C GLU A 352 -3.49 -3.02 17.97
N VAL A 353 -3.00 -3.47 16.82
CA VAL A 353 -3.82 -4.15 15.80
C VAL A 353 -3.15 -5.38 15.20
N GLY A 354 -1.86 -5.30 14.86
CA GLY A 354 -1.17 -6.31 14.05
C GLY A 354 -1.23 -7.72 14.63
N ARG A 355 -0.90 -7.86 15.91
CA ARG A 355 -0.87 -9.16 16.61
C ARG A 355 -2.24 -9.83 16.67
N SER A 356 -3.30 -9.04 16.80
CA SER A 356 -4.68 -9.52 16.79
C SER A 356 -5.11 -9.95 15.39
N ILE A 357 -4.70 -9.23 14.35
CA ILE A 357 -4.95 -9.59 12.94
C ILE A 357 -4.26 -10.92 12.61
N THR A 358 -2.95 -10.99 12.81
CA THR A 358 -2.14 -12.19 12.51
C THR A 358 -2.64 -13.41 13.30
N GLY A 359 -2.94 -13.23 14.59
CA GLY A 359 -3.51 -14.30 15.42
C GLY A 359 -4.91 -14.71 14.99
N GLY A 360 -5.75 -13.77 14.56
CA GLY A 360 -7.10 -14.05 14.06
C GLY A 360 -7.09 -14.83 12.75
N LEU A 361 -6.19 -14.49 11.82
CA LEU A 361 -5.98 -15.23 10.58
C LEU A 361 -5.49 -16.66 10.84
N ALA A 362 -4.52 -16.82 11.74
CA ALA A 362 -4.04 -18.14 12.16
C ALA A 362 -5.15 -19.00 12.81
N ALA A 363 -5.95 -18.40 13.70
CA ALA A 363 -7.08 -19.08 14.33
C ALA A 363 -8.15 -19.49 13.31
N PHE A 364 -8.45 -18.62 12.33
CA PHE A 364 -9.37 -18.93 11.25
C PHE A 364 -8.87 -20.13 10.43
N ALA A 365 -7.61 -20.13 10.04
CA ALA A 365 -6.99 -21.21 9.28
C ALA A 365 -7.01 -22.55 10.03
N ALA A 366 -6.83 -22.52 11.35
CA ALA A 366 -6.90 -23.70 12.21
C ALA A 366 -8.34 -24.21 12.44
N GLY A 367 -9.36 -23.53 11.90
CA GLY A 367 -10.77 -23.85 12.10
C GLY A 367 -11.35 -23.37 13.43
N ASP A 368 -10.59 -22.64 14.25
CA ASP A 368 -11.08 -22.00 15.47
C ASP A 368 -11.70 -20.63 15.13
N HIS A 369 -12.85 -20.69 14.47
CA HIS A 369 -13.58 -19.51 14.02
C HIS A 369 -14.03 -18.62 15.20
N ARG A 370 -14.26 -19.18 16.39
CA ARG A 370 -14.62 -18.39 17.58
C ARG A 370 -13.43 -17.60 18.12
N ALA A 371 -12.23 -18.18 18.13
CA ALA A 371 -11.02 -17.43 18.48
C ALA A 371 -10.73 -16.34 17.44
N ALA A 372 -10.94 -16.60 16.14
CA ALA A 372 -10.81 -15.59 15.10
C ALA A 372 -11.74 -14.39 15.37
N LEU A 373 -13.03 -14.63 15.67
CA LEU A 373 -13.97 -13.57 16.06
C LEU A 373 -13.49 -12.77 17.28
N ARG A 374 -13.04 -13.46 18.34
CA ARG A 374 -12.58 -12.82 19.58
C ARG A 374 -11.38 -11.90 19.34
N LEU A 375 -10.49 -12.26 18.41
CA LEU A 375 -9.28 -11.49 18.10
C LEU A 375 -9.55 -10.33 17.13
N LEU A 376 -10.34 -10.57 16.07
CA LEU A 376 -10.57 -9.60 15.01
C LEU A 376 -11.65 -8.56 15.34
N ARG A 377 -12.71 -8.94 16.07
CA ARG A 377 -13.84 -8.04 16.32
C ARG A 377 -13.46 -6.76 17.10
N PRO A 378 -12.62 -6.80 18.16
CA PRO A 378 -12.32 -5.60 18.93
C PRO A 378 -11.54 -4.52 18.17
N ILE A 379 -10.74 -4.91 17.17
CA ILE A 379 -9.81 -4.00 16.49
C ILE A 379 -10.42 -3.27 15.28
N ARG A 380 -11.64 -3.63 14.85
CA ARG A 380 -12.27 -3.11 13.62
C ARG A 380 -12.28 -1.58 13.53
N HIS A 381 -12.61 -0.92 14.65
CA HIS A 381 -12.70 0.54 14.73
C HIS A 381 -11.37 1.29 14.58
N GLN A 382 -10.25 0.56 14.63
CA GLN A 382 -8.90 1.09 14.51
C GLN A 382 -8.06 0.31 13.49
N ALA A 383 -8.69 -0.53 12.66
CA ALA A 383 -7.99 -1.38 11.71
C ALA A 383 -7.25 -0.57 10.63
N ASN A 384 -7.61 0.70 10.41
CA ASN A 384 -6.86 1.60 9.53
C ASN A 384 -5.39 1.75 9.96
N ARG A 385 -5.10 1.67 11.27
CA ARG A 385 -3.73 1.74 11.81
C ARG A 385 -2.82 0.61 11.36
N PHE A 386 -3.39 -0.46 10.82
CA PHE A 386 -2.67 -1.57 10.22
C PHE A 386 -1.93 -1.19 8.94
N GLY A 387 -2.29 -0.07 8.32
CA GLY A 387 -1.84 0.32 7.00
C GLY A 387 -2.69 -0.28 5.89
N GLY A 388 -2.15 -0.27 4.67
CA GLY A 388 -2.85 -0.67 3.45
C GLY A 388 -3.94 0.33 3.05
N SER A 389 -4.68 0.00 2.00
CA SER A 389 -5.87 0.75 1.56
C SER A 389 -7.17 0.10 2.07
N HIS A 390 -8.32 0.75 1.85
CA HIS A 390 -9.63 0.16 2.19
C HIS A 390 -9.86 -1.19 1.52
N ALA A 391 -9.53 -1.30 0.22
CA ALA A 391 -9.61 -2.54 -0.54
C ALA A 391 -8.79 -3.67 0.11
N GLN A 392 -7.56 -3.38 0.53
CA GLN A 392 -6.69 -4.36 1.19
C GLN A 392 -7.24 -4.78 2.55
N ARG A 393 -7.68 -3.82 3.38
CA ARG A 393 -8.23 -4.06 4.72
C ARG A 393 -9.59 -4.74 4.72
N ASP A 394 -10.37 -4.67 3.64
CA ASP A 394 -11.66 -5.37 3.49
C ASP A 394 -11.54 -6.87 3.82
N LEU A 395 -10.35 -7.45 3.62
CA LEU A 395 -10.05 -8.83 3.95
C LEU A 395 -10.26 -9.18 5.44
N ILE A 396 -10.05 -8.21 6.35
CA ILE A 396 -10.27 -8.39 7.79
C ILE A 396 -11.76 -8.60 8.05
N ASP A 397 -12.62 -7.74 7.50
CA ASP A 397 -14.07 -7.85 7.65
C ASP A 397 -14.62 -9.10 6.93
N LEU A 398 -14.09 -9.45 5.74
CA LEU A 398 -14.45 -10.68 5.04
C LEU A 398 -14.10 -11.93 5.87
N THR A 399 -12.92 -11.96 6.49
CA THR A 399 -12.52 -13.07 7.36
C THR A 399 -13.41 -13.14 8.60
N LEU A 400 -13.77 -11.98 9.18
CA LEU A 400 -14.63 -11.91 10.34
C LEU A 400 -16.07 -12.38 10.05
N ILE A 401 -16.65 -11.96 8.92
CA ILE A 401 -17.97 -12.42 8.46
C ILE A 401 -17.95 -13.93 8.27
N GLU A 402 -16.94 -14.45 7.57
CA GLU A 402 -16.83 -15.88 7.31
C GLU A 402 -16.61 -16.67 8.61
N ALA A 403 -15.85 -16.12 9.57
CA ALA A 403 -15.69 -16.72 10.88
C ALA A 403 -17.03 -16.81 11.62
N ALA A 404 -17.86 -15.77 11.58
CA ALA A 404 -19.19 -15.78 12.20
C ALA A 404 -20.10 -16.86 11.60
N ILE A 405 -20.15 -16.92 10.26
CA ILE A 405 -20.93 -17.93 9.53
C ILE A 405 -20.47 -19.35 9.88
N ARG A 406 -19.16 -19.61 9.85
CA ARG A 406 -18.60 -20.95 10.13
C ARG A 406 -18.69 -21.34 11.60
N ALA A 407 -18.63 -20.39 12.52
CA ALA A 407 -18.83 -20.61 13.95
C ALA A 407 -20.30 -20.88 14.34
N GLY A 408 -21.25 -20.64 13.42
CA GLY A 408 -22.68 -20.70 13.70
C GLY A 408 -23.17 -19.55 14.59
N ASP A 409 -22.47 -18.42 14.62
CA ASP A 409 -22.91 -17.22 15.34
C ASP A 409 -23.77 -16.35 14.40
N GLU A 410 -25.03 -16.74 14.26
CA GLU A 410 -25.97 -16.15 13.30
C GLU A 410 -26.23 -14.66 13.56
N ALA A 411 -26.34 -14.26 14.83
CA ALA A 411 -26.59 -12.87 15.19
C ALA A 411 -25.42 -11.97 14.79
N THR A 412 -24.18 -12.41 15.07
CA THR A 412 -22.98 -11.68 14.63
C THR A 412 -22.85 -11.68 13.11
N ALA A 413 -23.09 -12.81 12.44
CA ALA A 413 -23.03 -12.91 10.98
C ALA A 413 -24.03 -11.95 10.31
N ALA A 414 -25.29 -11.95 10.74
CA ALA A 414 -26.33 -11.07 10.22
C ALA A 414 -26.01 -9.58 10.43
N ALA A 415 -25.48 -9.22 11.61
CA ALA A 415 -25.08 -7.85 11.91
C ALA A 415 -23.95 -7.37 10.98
N LEU A 416 -22.88 -8.17 10.84
CA LEU A 416 -21.74 -7.81 10.01
C LEU A 416 -22.08 -7.75 8.52
N VAL A 417 -22.93 -8.66 8.03
CA VAL A 417 -23.43 -8.62 6.65
C VAL A 417 -24.34 -7.41 6.44
N GLY A 418 -25.16 -7.03 7.42
CA GLY A 418 -25.97 -5.82 7.38
C GLY A 418 -25.11 -4.55 7.27
N GLU A 419 -24.06 -4.44 8.07
CA GLU A 419 -23.07 -3.35 7.98
C GLU A 419 -22.43 -3.30 6.58
N ARG A 420 -22.04 -4.47 6.03
CA ARG A 420 -21.46 -4.54 4.68
C ARG A 420 -22.46 -4.15 3.60
N ALA A 421 -23.73 -4.54 3.73
CA ALA A 421 -24.79 -4.19 2.76
C ALA A 421 -25.08 -2.69 2.74
N ASP A 422 -24.95 -2.00 3.87
CA ASP A 422 -25.03 -0.54 3.93
C ASP A 422 -23.85 0.12 3.20
N LEU A 423 -22.63 -0.37 3.44
CA LEU A 423 -21.41 0.16 2.83
C LEU A 423 -21.29 -0.17 1.33
N ARG A 424 -21.71 -1.37 0.93
CA ARG A 424 -21.53 -1.95 -0.42
C ARG A 424 -22.86 -2.49 -0.97
N PRO A 425 -23.88 -1.65 -1.20
CA PRO A 425 -25.25 -2.10 -1.46
C PRO A 425 -25.44 -2.85 -2.78
N THR A 426 -24.59 -2.59 -3.77
CA THR A 426 -24.65 -3.21 -5.11
C THR A 426 -23.63 -4.34 -5.29
N SER A 427 -22.88 -4.71 -4.25
CA SER A 427 -21.86 -5.75 -4.29
C SER A 427 -22.49 -7.15 -4.43
N PRO A 428 -22.21 -7.91 -5.51
CA PRO A 428 -22.64 -9.30 -5.64
C PRO A 428 -22.08 -10.21 -4.53
N LEU A 429 -20.85 -9.96 -4.06
CA LEU A 429 -20.30 -10.69 -2.91
C LEU A 429 -21.15 -10.50 -1.66
N THR A 430 -21.62 -9.28 -1.42
CA THR A 430 -22.43 -8.97 -0.25
C THR A 430 -23.79 -9.68 -0.30
N GLN A 431 -24.39 -9.78 -1.48
CA GLN A 431 -25.60 -10.58 -1.70
C GLN A 431 -25.36 -12.07 -1.43
N LEU A 432 -24.22 -12.62 -1.88
CA LEU A 432 -23.82 -14.00 -1.60
C LEU A 432 -23.65 -14.26 -0.09
N LEU A 433 -22.99 -13.35 0.62
CA LEU A 433 -22.81 -13.46 2.08
C LEU A 433 -24.15 -13.38 2.83
N ALA A 434 -25.08 -12.53 2.38
CA ALA A 434 -26.42 -12.44 2.94
C ALA A 434 -27.23 -13.73 2.75
N ALA A 435 -27.19 -14.33 1.56
CA ALA A 435 -27.84 -15.61 1.31
C ALA A 435 -27.32 -16.71 2.24
N ARG A 436 -25.98 -16.81 2.38
CA ARG A 436 -25.34 -17.81 3.25
C ARG A 436 -25.64 -17.61 4.74
N ALA A 437 -25.72 -16.36 5.20
CA ALA A 437 -26.11 -16.06 6.58
C ALA A 437 -27.58 -16.46 6.85
N HIS A 438 -28.49 -16.23 5.90
CA HIS A 438 -29.90 -16.60 6.02
C HIS A 438 -30.14 -18.12 5.92
N GLU A 439 -29.46 -18.84 5.04
CA GLU A 439 -29.61 -20.29 4.89
C GLU A 439 -29.29 -21.06 6.18
N ARG A 440 -28.32 -20.57 6.97
CA ARG A 440 -28.01 -21.17 8.28
C ARG A 440 -29.08 -20.90 9.32
N GLN A 441 -29.59 -19.67 9.38
CA GLN A 441 -30.69 -19.31 10.28
C GLN A 441 -31.96 -20.13 10.02
N ALA A 442 -32.19 -20.55 8.77
CA ALA A 442 -33.32 -21.41 8.41
C ALA A 442 -33.09 -22.90 8.74
N ALA A 443 -31.85 -23.31 8.97
CA ALA A 443 -31.46 -24.70 9.25
C ALA A 443 -31.27 -25.00 10.75
N ALA A 444 -31.18 -23.96 11.59
CA ALA A 444 -31.16 -24.03 13.06
C ALA A 444 -32.58 -24.03 13.65
#